data_AF-A0A2T0SW81-F1
#
_entry.id   AF-A0A2T0SW81-F1
#
_cell.length_a   1.000
_cell.length_b   1.000
_cell.length_c   1.000
_cell.angle_alpha   90.00
_cell.angle_beta   90.00
_cell.angle_gamma   90.00
#
_symmetry.space_group_name_H-M   'P 1'
#
loop_
_entity.id
_entity.type
_entity.pdbx_description
1 polymer ?
#
loop_
_entity_poly.entity_id
_entity_poly.type
_entity_poly.pdbx_seq_one_letter_code
_entity_poly.pdbx_strand_id
1 'polypeptide(L)'
;MTTSELTSSEQSLTFPKTIPGKPVFLVLRVTTDEKDGRVTASTDLPAVFQLASDARPIFGAMLSLTYEPSGTYIHIRYQPDRAGLHEGTLTLQSAVGTRTVALTGRCSRIAATHTNANKVLTQTVASREANSTTRRTGKLIAGAAVVVALLYTGVTYRCQLLPSLCRQDASVGSQPVVRSTLPAVGTTAPVPVPERTAAVEPITERAVPEAADRSRQKRVRTSAEGRDRRSARVAEPTRTAEVKPSLAANQSATRSVVTKPVRAEKPRFEPVRPAKPAAETEESDLERELNGRTNQNR
;
A
#
# COMPACT_ATOMS: atom_id res chain seq x y z
N MET A 1 -12.47 18.95 -31.05
CA MET A 1 -11.48 17.88 -30.80
C MET A 1 -11.49 17.63 -29.29
N THR A 2 -12.03 16.51 -28.83
CA THR A 2 -12.02 16.14 -27.41
C THR A 2 -10.64 15.58 -27.08
N THR A 3 -9.88 16.27 -26.25
CA THR A 3 -8.61 15.76 -25.72
C THR A 3 -8.92 14.64 -24.74
N SER A 4 -8.58 13.40 -25.09
CA SER A 4 -8.60 12.31 -24.13
C SER A 4 -7.68 12.65 -22.96
N GLU A 5 -8.12 12.42 -21.73
CA GLU A 5 -7.31 12.65 -20.53
C GLU A 5 -7.27 11.38 -19.67
N LEU A 6 -6.10 11.10 -19.09
CA LEU A 6 -5.98 10.07 -18.06
C LEU A 6 -6.38 10.69 -16.71
N THR A 7 -7.49 10.22 -16.13
CA THR A 7 -8.03 10.74 -14.87
C THR A 7 -7.82 9.76 -13.73
N SER A 8 -7.42 10.27 -12.57
CA SER A 8 -7.31 9.54 -11.30
C SER A 8 -8.22 10.19 -10.28
N SER A 9 -8.85 9.39 -9.42
CA SER A 9 -9.72 9.91 -8.36
C SER A 9 -9.01 10.84 -7.39
N GLU A 10 -7.71 10.59 -7.16
CA GLU A 10 -6.89 11.31 -6.19
C GLU A 10 -5.53 11.67 -6.80
N GLN A 11 -4.99 12.85 -6.43
CA GLN A 11 -3.64 13.30 -6.81
C GLN A 11 -2.58 12.84 -5.80
N SER A 12 -3.00 12.49 -4.59
CA SER A 12 -2.13 12.03 -3.51
C SER A 12 -2.83 10.97 -2.67
N LEU A 13 -2.14 9.89 -2.32
CA LEU A 13 -2.63 8.80 -1.48
C LEU A 13 -1.83 8.75 -0.18
N THR A 14 -2.53 8.90 0.95
CA THR A 14 -1.92 8.82 2.28
C THR A 14 -2.31 7.54 2.99
N PHE A 15 -1.33 6.67 3.25
CA PHE A 15 -1.53 5.43 3.98
C PHE A 15 -1.65 5.69 5.48
N PRO A 16 -2.56 4.98 6.18
CA PRO A 16 -2.59 5.03 7.63
C PRO A 16 -1.28 4.50 8.22
N LYS A 17 -0.97 5.00 9.41
CA LYS A 17 0.26 4.63 10.14
C LYS A 17 0.31 3.12 10.39
N THR A 18 1.43 2.48 10.07
CA THR A 18 1.67 1.05 10.30
C THR A 18 2.91 0.77 11.15
N ILE A 19 3.13 -0.50 11.49
CA ILE A 19 4.36 -1.01 12.11
C ILE A 19 5.23 -1.71 11.04
N PRO A 20 6.55 -1.82 11.24
CA PRO A 20 7.42 -2.48 10.27
C PRO A 20 6.94 -3.91 9.95
N GLY A 21 6.95 -4.28 8.67
CA GLY A 21 6.53 -5.60 8.18
C GLY A 21 5.03 -5.85 8.13
N LYS A 22 4.18 -4.95 8.68
CA LYS A 22 2.72 -5.09 8.60
C LYS A 22 2.17 -4.34 7.37
N PRO A 23 1.56 -5.05 6.40
CA PRO A 23 1.04 -4.42 5.20
C PRO A 23 -0.25 -3.63 5.49
N VAL A 24 -0.44 -2.57 4.71
CA VAL A 24 -1.64 -1.76 4.61
C VAL A 24 -2.00 -1.61 3.13
N PHE A 25 -3.29 -1.53 2.82
CA PHE A 25 -3.77 -1.49 1.45
C PHE A 25 -4.61 -0.24 1.20
N LEU A 26 -4.47 0.33 0.00
CA LEU A 26 -5.36 1.32 -0.57
C LEU A 26 -5.75 0.90 -1.97
N VAL A 27 -6.88 1.42 -2.45
CA VAL A 27 -7.39 1.14 -3.79
C VAL A 27 -7.46 2.46 -4.55
N LEU A 28 -6.82 2.52 -5.71
CA LEU A 28 -6.91 3.65 -6.63
C LEU A 28 -7.77 3.26 -7.82
N ARG A 29 -8.79 4.06 -8.12
CA ARG A 29 -9.58 3.92 -9.33
C ARG A 29 -8.99 4.80 -10.43
N VAL A 30 -8.68 4.19 -11.57
CA VAL A 30 -8.17 4.86 -12.76
C VAL A 30 -9.22 4.81 -13.86
N THR A 31 -9.50 5.96 -14.45
CA THR A 31 -10.44 6.12 -15.57
C THR A 31 -9.72 6.77 -16.75
N THR A 32 -10.02 6.30 -17.95
CA THR A 32 -9.55 6.91 -19.20
C THR A 32 -10.64 6.85 -20.26
N ASP A 33 -10.64 7.84 -21.14
CA ASP A 33 -11.59 7.89 -22.27
C ASP A 33 -11.15 7.00 -23.44
N GLU A 34 -9.94 6.42 -23.36
CA GLU A 34 -9.40 5.54 -24.38
C GLU A 34 -10.07 4.16 -24.33
N LYS A 35 -10.71 3.74 -25.44
CA LYS A 35 -11.21 2.38 -25.59
C LYS A 35 -10.03 1.43 -25.78
N ASP A 36 -9.98 0.36 -24.97
CA ASP A 36 -8.99 -0.72 -25.04
C ASP A 36 -7.52 -0.27 -24.85
N GLY A 37 -7.30 0.87 -24.19
CA GLY A 37 -5.97 1.39 -23.89
C GLY A 37 -5.20 0.50 -22.91
N ARG A 38 -3.88 0.33 -23.13
CA ARG A 38 -3.00 -0.32 -22.14
C ARG A 38 -2.50 0.74 -21.16
N VAL A 39 -2.74 0.51 -19.87
CA VAL A 39 -2.21 1.35 -18.79
C VAL A 39 -1.09 0.59 -18.08
N THR A 40 0.05 1.25 -17.92
CA THR A 40 1.18 0.75 -17.13
C THR A 40 1.33 1.62 -15.88
N ALA A 41 1.28 0.98 -14.72
CA ALA A 41 1.48 1.62 -13.43
C ALA A 41 2.83 1.18 -12.86
N SER A 42 3.64 2.11 -12.37
CA SER A 42 4.92 1.82 -11.74
C SER A 42 5.18 2.75 -10.55
N THR A 43 5.92 2.26 -9.55
CA THR A 43 6.35 3.08 -8.41
C THR A 43 7.87 3.21 -8.38
N ASP A 44 8.35 4.38 -7.96
CA ASP A 44 9.76 4.68 -7.72
C ASP A 44 10.34 4.03 -6.44
N LEU A 45 9.48 3.59 -5.52
CA LEU A 45 9.89 2.98 -4.24
C LEU A 45 9.29 1.56 -4.06
N PRO A 46 9.69 0.58 -4.90
CA PRO A 46 9.08 -0.75 -4.97
C PRO A 46 9.32 -1.64 -3.73
N ALA A 47 10.30 -1.28 -2.90
CA ALA A 47 10.56 -1.95 -1.63
C ALA A 47 9.47 -1.65 -0.58
N VAL A 48 8.76 -0.53 -0.73
CA VAL A 48 7.81 -0.01 0.27
C VAL A 48 6.38 0.00 -0.28
N PHE A 49 6.22 0.39 -1.55
CA PHE A 49 4.94 0.41 -2.25
C PHE A 49 4.93 -0.65 -3.34
N GLN A 50 3.86 -1.41 -3.45
CA GLN A 50 3.72 -2.46 -4.45
C GLN A 50 2.31 -2.46 -5.02
N LEU A 51 2.19 -2.87 -6.28
CA LEU A 51 0.99 -2.70 -7.10
C LEU A 51 0.43 -4.07 -7.49
N ALA A 52 -0.89 -4.19 -7.48
CA ALA A 52 -1.63 -5.34 -7.99
C ALA A 52 -2.96 -4.87 -8.62
N SER A 53 -3.61 -5.74 -9.39
CA SER A 53 -5.00 -5.54 -9.84
C SER A 53 -5.82 -6.81 -9.60
N ASP A 54 -7.14 -6.73 -9.75
CA ASP A 54 -8.01 -7.90 -9.63
C ASP A 54 -7.62 -9.00 -10.66
N ALA A 55 -7.21 -8.59 -11.86
CA ALA A 55 -6.73 -9.50 -12.89
C ALA A 55 -5.31 -10.03 -12.64
N ARG A 56 -4.50 -9.34 -11.82
CA ARG A 56 -3.11 -9.68 -11.50
C ARG A 56 -2.85 -9.47 -10.01
N PRO A 57 -3.20 -10.44 -9.15
CA PRO A 57 -3.14 -10.29 -7.70
C PRO A 57 -1.71 -10.35 -7.11
N ILE A 58 -0.70 -10.51 -7.96
CA ILE A 58 0.70 -10.58 -7.53
C ILE A 58 1.23 -9.15 -7.39
N PHE A 59 1.54 -8.77 -6.15
CA PHE A 59 2.13 -7.47 -5.84
C PHE A 59 3.55 -7.34 -6.41
N GLY A 60 3.77 -6.29 -7.20
CA GLY A 60 5.07 -5.99 -7.80
C GLY A 60 5.35 -4.49 -7.94
N ALA A 61 6.53 -4.15 -8.46
CA ALA A 61 6.97 -2.77 -8.71
C ALA A 61 6.22 -2.10 -9.87
N MET A 62 5.80 -2.92 -10.85
CA MET A 62 5.19 -2.49 -12.10
C MET A 62 4.03 -3.40 -12.42
N LEU A 63 2.96 -2.82 -12.96
CA LEU A 63 1.73 -3.50 -13.32
C LEU A 63 1.28 -2.98 -14.69
N SER A 64 1.17 -3.87 -15.67
CA SER A 64 0.50 -3.56 -16.94
C SER A 64 -0.87 -4.21 -16.96
N LEU A 65 -1.88 -3.41 -17.30
CA LEU A 65 -3.27 -3.83 -17.39
C LEU A 65 -3.93 -3.26 -18.64
N THR A 66 -4.91 -3.99 -19.16
CA THR A 66 -5.80 -3.48 -20.20
C THR A 66 -6.92 -2.73 -19.51
N TYR A 67 -7.19 -1.51 -19.96
CA TYR A 67 -8.23 -0.68 -19.39
C TYR A 67 -9.63 -1.27 -19.65
N GLU A 68 -10.51 -1.13 -18.66
CA GLU A 68 -11.94 -1.40 -18.81
C GLU A 68 -12.73 -0.09 -18.76
N PRO A 69 -13.75 0.11 -19.62
CA PRO A 69 -14.56 1.34 -19.63
C PRO A 69 -15.23 1.69 -18.29
N SER A 70 -15.49 0.69 -17.45
CA SER A 70 -16.00 0.83 -16.07
C SER A 70 -14.98 1.45 -15.11
N GLY A 71 -13.73 1.59 -15.53
CA GLY A 71 -12.58 1.96 -14.72
C GLY A 71 -11.82 0.73 -14.22
N THR A 72 -10.52 0.88 -14.02
CA THR A 72 -9.69 -0.19 -13.45
C THR A 72 -9.26 0.16 -12.03
N TYR A 73 -9.31 -0.85 -11.14
CA TYR A 73 -8.86 -0.73 -9.76
C TYR A 73 -7.42 -1.23 -9.62
N ILE A 74 -6.57 -0.37 -9.08
CA ILE A 74 -5.18 -0.68 -8.72
C ILE A 74 -5.11 -0.78 -7.21
N HIS A 75 -4.75 -1.97 -6.71
CA HIS A 75 -4.49 -2.22 -5.30
C HIS A 75 -3.05 -1.87 -4.99
N ILE A 76 -2.85 -1.02 -4.00
CA ILE A 76 -1.52 -0.53 -3.60
C ILE A 76 -1.24 -1.03 -2.19
N ARG A 77 -0.21 -1.87 -2.05
CA ARG A 77 0.30 -2.38 -0.78
C ARG A 77 1.43 -1.49 -0.28
N TYR A 78 1.28 -0.96 0.93
CA TYR A 78 2.32 -0.30 1.69
C TYR A 78 2.84 -1.24 2.78
N GLN A 79 4.11 -1.67 2.68
CA GLN A 79 4.74 -2.59 3.61
C GLN A 79 6.20 -2.17 3.89
N PRO A 80 6.41 -1.21 4.80
CA PRO A 80 7.74 -0.70 5.12
C PRO A 80 8.50 -1.68 6.04
N ASP A 81 9.79 -1.88 5.77
CA ASP A 81 10.69 -2.66 6.66
C ASP A 81 11.29 -1.82 7.79
N ARG A 82 11.24 -0.49 7.66
CA ARG A 82 11.85 0.45 8.61
C ARG A 82 10.84 1.50 9.06
N ALA A 83 10.93 1.89 10.33
CA ALA A 83 10.17 3.02 10.85
C ALA A 83 10.68 4.32 10.21
N GLY A 84 9.76 5.26 9.98
CA GLY A 84 10.05 6.50 9.27
C GLY A 84 8.84 7.03 8.50
N LEU A 85 9.03 8.19 7.88
CA LEU A 85 8.16 8.68 6.82
C LEU A 85 8.69 8.11 5.50
N HIS A 86 7.79 7.59 4.66
CA HIS A 86 8.10 7.05 3.35
C HIS A 86 7.28 7.81 2.32
N GLU A 87 7.98 8.37 1.34
CA GLU A 87 7.39 9.13 0.24
C GLU A 87 7.80 8.46 -1.07
N GLY A 88 6.84 8.34 -1.98
CA GLY A 88 7.07 7.79 -3.30
C GLY A 88 6.08 8.36 -4.30
N THR A 89 6.22 7.95 -5.55
CA THR A 89 5.42 8.40 -6.68
C THR A 89 4.91 7.17 -7.43
N LEU A 90 3.60 7.14 -7.67
CA LEU A 90 2.97 6.21 -8.60
C LEU A 90 2.86 6.90 -9.96
N THR A 91 3.51 6.35 -10.97
CA THR A 91 3.41 6.82 -12.35
C THR A 91 2.46 5.92 -13.12
N LEU A 92 1.43 6.50 -13.72
CA LEU A 92 0.47 5.87 -14.62
C LEU A 92 0.78 6.35 -16.03
N GLN A 93 1.06 5.42 -16.94
CA GLN A 93 1.37 5.70 -18.33
C GLN A 93 0.35 5.00 -19.24
N SER A 94 -0.27 5.75 -20.14
CA SER A 94 -1.13 5.26 -21.22
C SER A 94 -0.69 5.85 -22.55
N ALA A 95 -1.37 5.52 -23.65
CA ALA A 95 -1.10 6.15 -24.95
C ALA A 95 -1.49 7.64 -24.96
N VAL A 96 -2.49 8.01 -24.14
CA VAL A 96 -3.02 9.37 -24.02
C VAL A 96 -2.10 10.29 -23.21
N GLY A 97 -1.35 9.75 -22.26
CA GLY A 97 -0.44 10.56 -21.47
C GLY A 97 0.15 9.87 -20.25
N THR A 98 0.79 10.67 -19.41
CA THR A 98 1.38 10.23 -18.15
C THR A 98 0.77 11.01 -17.00
N ARG A 99 0.41 10.32 -15.92
CA ARG A 99 -0.13 10.91 -14.70
C ARG A 99 0.62 10.39 -13.48
N THR A 100 0.98 11.28 -12.58
CA THR A 100 1.68 10.95 -11.34
C THR A 100 0.77 11.14 -10.15
N VAL A 101 0.83 10.21 -9.20
CA VAL A 101 0.09 10.25 -7.93
C VAL A 101 1.12 10.15 -6.80
N ALA A 102 1.13 11.12 -5.89
CA ALA A 102 2.02 11.10 -4.75
C ALA A 102 1.59 10.02 -3.75
N LEU A 103 2.52 9.24 -3.22
CA LEU A 103 2.28 8.22 -2.20
C LEU A 103 2.99 8.63 -0.91
N THR A 104 2.26 8.62 0.21
CA THR A 104 2.82 8.96 1.51
C THR A 104 2.40 7.91 2.54
N GLY A 105 3.37 7.36 3.27
CA GLY A 105 3.11 6.39 4.33
C GLY A 105 3.97 6.66 5.56
N ARG A 106 3.45 6.34 6.75
CA ARG A 106 4.21 6.48 8.00
C ARG A 106 4.34 5.15 8.72
N CYS A 107 5.55 4.82 9.15
CA CYS A 107 5.87 3.61 9.88
C CYS A 107 6.44 3.96 11.26
N SER A 108 6.00 3.27 12.32
CA SER A 108 6.44 3.51 13.70
C SER A 108 6.64 2.19 14.42
N ARG A 109 7.73 2.08 15.19
CA ARG A 109 8.00 0.91 16.05
C ARG A 109 7.09 0.87 17.27
N ILE A 110 6.65 2.03 17.74
CA ILE A 110 5.64 2.11 18.79
C ILE A 110 4.37 1.61 18.13
N ALA A 111 3.92 0.42 18.54
CA ALA A 111 2.63 -0.12 18.15
C ALA A 111 1.64 1.02 18.31
N ALA A 112 0.94 1.38 17.23
CA ALA A 112 -0.20 2.27 17.35
C ALA A 112 -1.17 1.55 18.27
N THR A 113 -1.08 1.83 19.58
CA THR A 113 -2.04 1.40 20.59
C THR A 113 -3.34 2.05 20.18
N HIS A 114 -4.06 1.33 19.32
CA HIS A 114 -5.35 1.65 18.74
C HIS A 114 -5.81 3.08 19.01
N THR A 115 -5.27 4.05 18.26
CA THR A 115 -5.93 5.35 18.11
C THR A 115 -7.16 5.16 17.21
N ASN A 116 -8.07 4.28 17.63
CA ASN A 116 -9.48 4.35 17.31
C ASN A 116 -10.16 5.43 18.18
N ALA A 117 -9.43 6.49 18.54
CA ALA A 117 -9.95 7.62 19.32
C ALA A 117 -10.99 8.43 18.53
N ASN A 118 -11.10 8.22 17.20
CA ASN A 118 -12.11 8.86 16.36
C ASN A 118 -13.44 8.08 16.29
N LYS A 119 -13.65 7.02 17.09
CA LYS A 119 -14.95 6.35 17.22
C LYS A 119 -15.56 6.37 18.63
N VAL A 120 -14.94 7.07 19.60
CA VAL A 120 -15.42 7.12 20.99
C VAL A 120 -15.55 8.56 21.50
N LEU A 121 -16.12 9.46 20.70
CA LEU A 121 -16.51 10.81 21.14
C LEU A 121 -17.98 11.15 20.91
N THR A 122 -18.82 10.19 20.52
CA THR A 122 -20.26 10.42 20.29
C THR A 122 -21.21 9.46 21.01
N GLN A 123 -20.74 8.66 21.97
CA GLN A 123 -21.64 7.79 22.73
C GLN A 123 -21.26 7.67 24.21
N THR A 124 -21.22 8.80 24.92
CA THR A 124 -21.27 8.83 26.39
C THR A 124 -22.09 10.02 26.88
N VAL A 125 -23.28 10.21 26.29
CA VAL A 125 -24.32 11.08 26.85
C VAL A 125 -25.70 10.40 26.78
N ALA A 126 -25.77 9.09 27.02
CA ALA A 126 -27.04 8.37 27.12
C ALA A 126 -26.90 7.08 27.94
N SER A 127 -26.35 7.17 29.15
CA SER A 127 -26.62 6.19 30.23
C SER A 127 -26.12 6.79 31.53
N ARG A 128 -26.89 7.78 31.98
CA ARG A 128 -26.80 8.32 33.33
C ARG A 128 -28.05 7.86 34.07
N GLU A 129 -28.07 6.60 34.46
CA GLU A 129 -28.97 6.12 35.49
C GLU A 129 -28.28 5.06 36.34
N ALA A 130 -28.45 5.21 37.66
CA ALA A 130 -28.17 4.25 38.71
C ALA A 130 -26.72 3.77 38.90
N ASN A 131 -25.93 4.54 39.67
CA ASN A 131 -25.45 4.03 40.97
C ASN A 131 -24.76 5.13 41.77
N SER A 132 -25.49 5.63 42.77
CA SER A 132 -25.03 6.60 43.75
C SER A 132 -24.45 5.86 44.94
N THR A 133 -23.12 5.77 45.06
CA THR A 133 -22.47 5.49 46.37
C THR A 133 -20.97 5.80 46.38
N THR A 134 -20.28 5.87 45.24
CA THR A 134 -18.81 6.06 45.22
C THR A 134 -18.41 7.52 44.94
N ARG A 135 -19.03 8.48 45.64
CA ARG A 135 -18.95 9.93 45.31
C ARG A 135 -17.81 10.72 45.96
N ARG A 136 -16.96 10.11 46.79
CA ARG A 136 -15.93 10.85 47.55
C ARG A 136 -14.50 10.68 47.04
N THR A 137 -14.14 9.59 46.38
CA THR A 137 -12.76 9.34 45.88
C THR A 137 -12.53 9.77 44.42
N GLY A 138 -13.60 9.87 43.60
CA GLY A 138 -13.47 10.25 42.18
C GLY A 138 -13.05 11.71 41.92
N LYS A 139 -13.24 12.61 42.90
CA LYS A 139 -12.87 14.03 42.73
C LYS A 139 -11.36 14.27 42.79
N LEU A 140 -10.59 13.43 43.48
CA LEU A 140 -9.14 13.59 43.61
C LEU A 140 -8.41 13.21 42.31
N ILE A 141 -8.87 12.17 41.61
CA ILE A 141 -8.24 11.68 40.38
C ILE A 141 -8.48 12.66 39.22
N ALA A 142 -9.69 13.22 39.12
CA ALA A 142 -9.99 14.23 38.10
C ALA A 142 -9.17 15.52 38.29
N GLY A 143 -8.93 15.95 39.53
CA GLY A 143 -8.07 17.10 39.83
C GLY A 143 -6.61 16.87 39.42
N ALA A 144 -6.05 15.70 39.70
CA ALA A 144 -4.66 15.38 39.35
C ALA A 144 -4.42 15.39 37.84
N ALA A 145 -5.36 14.87 37.04
CA ALA A 145 -5.25 14.86 35.58
C ALA A 145 -5.22 16.29 34.99
N VAL A 146 -6.01 17.21 35.53
CA VAL A 146 -6.04 18.62 35.08
C VAL A 146 -4.72 19.32 35.41
N VAL A 147 -4.15 19.09 36.60
CA VAL A 147 -2.87 19.69 37.00
C VAL A 147 -1.73 19.20 36.10
N VAL A 148 -1.68 17.90 35.79
CA VAL A 148 -0.67 17.34 34.87
C VAL A 148 -0.83 17.92 33.46
N ALA A 149 -2.06 18.06 32.96
CA ALA A 149 -2.32 18.66 31.66
C ALA A 149 -1.86 20.14 31.61
N LEU A 150 -2.14 20.93 32.65
CA LEU A 150 -1.72 22.34 32.74
C LEU A 150 -0.20 22.50 32.87
N LEU A 151 0.47 21.61 33.62
CA LEU A 151 1.93 21.59 33.68
C LEU A 151 2.55 21.25 32.33
N TYR A 152 1.98 20.25 31.63
CA TYR A 152 2.47 19.84 30.31
C TYR A 152 2.32 20.96 29.28
N THR A 153 1.16 21.62 29.22
CA THR A 153 0.96 22.76 28.32
C THR A 153 1.84 23.96 28.70
N GLY A 154 2.02 24.25 29.99
CA GLY A 154 2.95 25.29 30.43
C GLY A 154 4.39 25.04 29.98
N VAL A 155 4.85 23.79 29.99
CA VAL A 155 6.20 23.42 29.54
C VAL A 155 6.33 23.48 28.02
N THR A 156 5.34 23.00 27.26
CA THR A 156 5.43 22.99 25.79
C THR A 156 5.28 24.38 25.18
N TYR A 157 4.44 25.24 25.77
CA TYR A 157 4.20 26.60 25.28
C TYR A 157 5.04 27.67 25.97
N ARG A 158 6.07 27.27 26.74
CA ARG A 158 6.94 28.20 27.48
C ARG A 158 7.53 29.32 26.61
N CYS A 159 7.91 29.00 25.37
CA CYS A 159 8.47 30.01 24.45
C CYS A 159 7.43 30.92 23.80
N GLN A 160 6.15 30.55 23.77
CA GLN A 160 5.08 31.43 23.31
C GLN A 160 4.63 32.41 24.41
N LEU A 161 4.60 31.95 25.66
CA LEU A 161 4.14 32.75 26.80
C LEU A 161 5.21 33.71 27.30
N LEU A 162 6.48 33.32 27.29
CA LEU A 162 7.61 34.14 27.74
C LEU A 162 8.74 34.12 26.70
N PRO A 163 8.61 34.86 25.58
CA PRO A 163 9.61 34.90 24.51
C PRO A 163 10.97 35.45 24.99
N SER A 164 11.02 36.20 26.09
CA SER A 164 12.25 36.72 26.69
C SER A 164 13.16 35.64 27.27
N LEU A 165 12.63 34.48 27.68
CA LEU A 165 13.41 33.38 28.27
C LEU A 165 14.00 32.43 27.20
N CYS A 166 13.47 32.44 25.98
CA CYS A 166 13.96 31.57 24.89
C CYS A 166 14.94 32.27 23.95
N ARG A 167 15.32 33.52 24.26
CA ARG A 167 16.42 34.22 23.58
C ARG A 167 17.75 33.74 24.18
N GLN A 168 18.10 32.48 23.92
CA GLN A 168 19.47 32.02 24.11
C GLN A 168 20.36 32.86 23.20
N ASP A 169 21.39 33.45 23.79
CA ASP A 169 22.38 34.29 23.14
C ASP A 169 23.04 33.59 21.94
N ALA A 170 22.40 33.65 20.78
CA ALA A 170 23.03 33.43 19.49
C ALA A 170 23.83 34.69 19.13
N SER A 171 24.84 34.97 19.94
CA SER A 171 25.83 36.00 19.75
C SER A 171 27.19 35.37 20.03
N VAL A 172 27.82 34.79 19.01
CA VAL A 172 29.25 34.97 18.67
C VAL A 172 29.41 34.49 17.23
N GLY A 173 30.09 35.30 16.43
CA GLY A 173 30.04 35.27 14.99
C GLY A 173 30.87 34.18 14.31
N SER A 174 30.47 33.90 13.09
CA SER A 174 31.35 33.39 12.04
C SER A 174 30.97 34.13 10.75
N GLN A 175 31.79 35.12 10.40
CA GLN A 175 31.68 35.81 9.12
C GLN A 175 31.79 34.80 7.96
N PRO A 176 30.99 34.93 6.89
CA PRO A 176 31.24 34.19 5.67
C PRO A 176 32.46 34.76 4.97
N VAL A 177 33.51 33.94 4.83
CA VAL A 177 34.63 34.19 3.92
C VAL A 177 34.08 34.24 2.49
N VAL A 178 34.04 35.43 1.91
CA VAL A 178 33.73 35.65 0.49
C VAL A 178 34.91 35.11 -0.33
N ARG A 179 34.80 33.88 -0.85
CA ARG A 179 35.67 33.40 -1.92
C ARG A 179 35.13 33.92 -3.25
N SER A 180 35.73 35.00 -3.73
CA SER A 180 35.69 35.37 -5.15
C SER A 180 36.39 34.30 -5.97
N THR A 181 35.66 33.60 -6.81
CA THR A 181 36.21 32.82 -7.94
C THR A 181 35.80 33.51 -9.24
N LEU A 182 36.83 33.87 -10.02
CA LEU A 182 36.76 34.56 -11.30
C LEU A 182 35.90 33.82 -12.35
N PRO A 183 35.22 34.53 -13.26
CA PRO A 183 34.62 33.94 -14.43
C PRO A 183 35.68 33.60 -15.48
N ALA A 184 35.75 32.32 -15.87
CA ALA A 184 36.52 31.88 -17.02
C ALA A 184 35.80 32.31 -18.31
N VAL A 185 36.39 33.30 -18.97
CA VAL A 185 36.11 33.70 -20.35
C VAL A 185 36.51 32.54 -21.28
N GLY A 186 35.55 32.07 -22.09
CA GLY A 186 35.75 30.96 -23.03
C GLY A 186 34.85 31.10 -24.25
N THR A 187 35.27 31.99 -25.15
CA THR A 187 35.25 31.87 -26.61
C THR A 187 33.96 31.38 -27.31
N THR A 188 33.27 32.37 -27.83
CA THR A 188 32.34 32.36 -28.96
C THR A 188 32.89 31.60 -30.18
N ALA A 189 32.13 30.64 -30.71
CA ALA A 189 32.25 30.17 -32.09
C ALA A 189 30.83 30.03 -32.68
N PRO A 190 30.47 30.81 -33.71
CA PRO A 190 29.19 30.68 -34.40
C PRO A 190 29.26 29.54 -35.43
N VAL A 191 28.38 28.56 -35.30
CA VAL A 191 28.16 27.52 -36.33
C VAL A 191 27.16 28.07 -37.36
N PRO A 192 27.53 28.15 -38.65
CA PRO A 192 26.65 28.65 -39.70
C PRO A 192 25.57 27.64 -40.10
N VAL A 193 24.36 28.17 -40.25
CA VAL A 193 23.17 27.56 -40.85
C VAL A 193 23.39 27.43 -42.36
N PRO A 194 23.18 26.25 -42.97
CA PRO A 194 22.97 26.16 -44.41
C PRO A 194 21.46 26.22 -44.71
N GLU A 195 21.05 27.40 -45.12
CA GLU A 195 19.85 27.67 -45.90
C GLU A 195 20.02 27.08 -47.30
N ARG A 196 19.16 26.15 -47.73
CA ARG A 196 18.97 25.91 -49.16
C ARG A 196 17.55 25.48 -49.51
N THR A 197 17.03 26.27 -50.42
CA THR A 197 15.71 26.39 -51.00
C THR A 197 15.37 25.23 -51.95
N ALA A 198 14.08 24.88 -51.93
CA ALA A 198 13.21 24.17 -52.88
C ALA A 198 13.72 23.61 -54.24
N ALA A 199 13.30 22.38 -54.54
CA ALA A 199 12.77 21.86 -55.83
C ALA A 199 12.21 20.43 -55.57
N VAL A 200 10.90 20.13 -55.68
CA VAL A 200 10.19 19.63 -56.89
C VAL A 200 10.94 18.40 -57.47
N GLU A 201 10.47 17.14 -57.46
CA GLU A 201 9.27 16.55 -58.08
C GLU A 201 9.16 15.00 -57.75
N PRO A 202 8.38 14.10 -58.42
CA PRO A 202 7.36 13.25 -57.79
C PRO A 202 7.58 11.71 -57.86
N ILE A 203 6.68 10.97 -57.19
CA ILE A 203 6.20 9.59 -57.44
C ILE A 203 7.22 8.53 -57.95
N THR A 204 7.48 7.50 -57.14
CA THR A 204 7.68 6.13 -57.66
C THR A 204 7.15 5.10 -56.67
N GLU A 205 5.96 4.63 -56.99
CA GLU A 205 5.40 3.33 -56.64
C GLU A 205 6.30 2.21 -57.19
N ARG A 206 6.83 1.32 -56.34
CA ARG A 206 7.20 -0.05 -56.77
C ARG A 206 7.45 -1.02 -55.63
N ALA A 207 6.57 -2.03 -55.62
CA ALA A 207 6.85 -3.46 -55.50
C ALA A 207 7.48 -4.01 -54.21
N VAL A 208 6.60 -4.64 -53.44
CA VAL A 208 6.72 -6.00 -52.86
C VAL A 208 7.89 -6.83 -53.42
N PRO A 209 8.60 -7.54 -52.53
CA PRO A 209 8.77 -8.97 -52.77
C PRO A 209 8.30 -9.83 -51.59
N GLU A 210 7.34 -10.68 -51.95
CA GLU A 210 6.97 -11.94 -51.36
C GLU A 210 8.08 -12.98 -51.62
N ALA A 211 8.57 -13.64 -50.57
CA ALA A 211 9.13 -15.00 -50.55
C ALA A 211 9.66 -15.24 -49.12
N ALA A 212 9.01 -16.07 -48.29
CA ALA A 212 9.28 -17.50 -48.20
C ALA A 212 10.78 -17.82 -48.13
N ASP A 213 11.29 -18.24 -46.97
CA ASP A 213 11.52 -19.67 -46.70
C ASP A 213 12.16 -19.90 -45.31
N ARG A 214 12.02 -21.15 -44.89
CA ARG A 214 12.20 -21.84 -43.62
C ARG A 214 13.57 -21.75 -42.94
N SER A 215 13.53 -22.30 -41.71
CA SER A 215 14.64 -22.80 -40.87
C SER A 215 15.14 -21.75 -39.86
N ARG A 216 15.27 -22.02 -38.56
CA ARG A 216 15.65 -23.25 -37.88
C ARG A 216 15.10 -23.23 -36.45
N GLN A 217 14.24 -24.19 -36.17
CA GLN A 217 13.83 -24.59 -34.82
C GLN A 217 15.05 -25.22 -34.13
N LYS A 218 15.77 -24.49 -33.27
CA LYS A 218 16.80 -25.11 -32.41
C LYS A 218 16.15 -25.60 -31.12
N ARG A 219 15.57 -26.80 -31.21
CA ARG A 219 15.33 -27.67 -30.06
C ARG A 219 16.67 -27.87 -29.34
N VAL A 220 16.76 -27.43 -28.09
CA VAL A 220 17.73 -27.98 -27.12
C VAL A 220 16.91 -28.78 -26.13
N ARG A 221 16.83 -30.08 -26.39
CA ARG A 221 16.41 -31.09 -25.41
C ARG A 221 17.67 -31.79 -24.90
N THR A 222 17.69 -31.97 -23.59
CA THR A 222 18.27 -33.10 -22.84
C THR A 222 19.76 -33.38 -22.98
N SER A 223 20.49 -33.20 -21.87
CA SER A 223 21.48 -34.18 -21.44
C SER A 223 21.46 -34.26 -19.91
N ALA A 224 20.78 -35.30 -19.42
CA ALA A 224 21.08 -35.91 -18.14
C ALA A 224 22.12 -36.99 -18.43
N GLU A 225 23.28 -36.93 -17.78
CA GLU A 225 24.00 -38.10 -17.23
C GLU A 225 25.40 -37.69 -16.73
N GLY A 226 25.65 -38.07 -15.47
CA GLY A 226 26.88 -38.76 -15.09
C GLY A 226 28.19 -38.00 -15.11
N ARG A 227 28.74 -37.72 -13.92
CA ARG A 227 29.82 -38.56 -13.38
C ARG A 227 30.35 -38.04 -12.04
N ASP A 228 30.35 -38.99 -11.11
CA ASP A 228 31.36 -39.21 -10.08
C ASP A 228 32.67 -38.44 -10.22
N ARG A 229 33.04 -37.72 -9.15
CA ARG A 229 34.42 -37.70 -8.66
C ARG A 229 34.46 -37.85 -7.15
N ARG A 230 34.65 -39.11 -6.72
CA ARG A 230 35.28 -39.48 -5.45
C ARG A 230 36.75 -39.03 -5.45
N SER A 231 37.18 -38.40 -4.37
CA SER A 231 38.55 -38.45 -3.83
C SER A 231 38.39 -38.29 -2.32
N ALA A 232 38.38 -39.39 -1.56
CA ALA A 232 39.55 -40.11 -1.05
C ALA A 232 40.13 -39.48 0.23
N ARG A 233 39.72 -40.03 1.37
CA ARG A 233 40.45 -40.22 2.65
C ARG A 233 39.54 -41.13 3.48
N VAL A 234 39.66 -42.46 3.41
CA VAL A 234 40.66 -43.32 4.08
C VAL A 234 40.84 -42.98 5.55
N ALA A 235 40.02 -43.64 6.38
CA ALA A 235 40.46 -44.35 7.59
C ALA A 235 39.38 -45.41 7.94
N GLU A 236 39.75 -46.66 7.74
CA GLU A 236 39.11 -47.92 8.18
C GLU A 236 39.33 -48.16 9.69
N PRO A 237 38.95 -49.32 10.30
CA PRO A 237 37.78 -50.20 10.15
C PRO A 237 37.05 -50.33 11.51
N THR A 238 35.86 -50.96 11.64
CA THR A 238 35.77 -52.37 12.07
C THR A 238 34.31 -52.78 12.32
N ARG A 239 34.00 -54.01 11.86
CA ARG A 239 32.97 -54.99 12.29
C ARG A 239 31.58 -55.06 11.60
N THR A 240 31.56 -55.89 10.56
CA THR A 240 30.73 -57.10 10.34
C THR A 240 29.49 -57.36 11.20
N ALA A 241 28.34 -57.48 10.51
CA ALA A 241 27.42 -58.65 10.46
C ALA A 241 26.14 -58.17 9.73
N GLU A 242 25.90 -58.49 8.46
CA GLU A 242 25.23 -59.72 7.98
C GLU A 242 24.05 -60.16 8.86
N VAL A 243 22.81 -59.98 8.37
CA VAL A 243 21.72 -60.99 8.35
C VAL A 243 20.52 -60.43 7.58
N LYS A 244 19.92 -61.33 6.78
CA LYS A 244 18.76 -61.25 5.87
C LYS A 244 17.42 -60.84 6.51
N PRO A 245 16.39 -60.54 5.69
CA PRO A 245 15.10 -60.01 6.11
C PRO A 245 14.08 -61.12 6.45
N SER A 246 13.16 -60.84 7.39
CA SER A 246 11.97 -61.65 7.60
C SER A 246 10.74 -60.79 7.86
N LEU A 247 9.79 -60.85 6.92
CA LEU A 247 8.37 -60.63 7.14
C LEU A 247 7.85 -61.65 8.16
N ALA A 248 7.16 -61.20 9.21
CA ALA A 248 5.95 -61.83 9.73
C ALA A 248 5.38 -61.06 10.94
N ALA A 249 4.06 -61.06 10.98
CA ALA A 249 3.20 -60.45 11.97
C ALA A 249 3.25 -61.12 13.36
N ASN A 250 2.95 -60.33 14.39
CA ASN A 250 2.03 -60.60 15.52
C ASN A 250 2.47 -59.76 16.73
N GLN A 251 1.69 -58.75 17.09
CA GLN A 251 0.65 -58.76 18.12
C GLN A 251 1.17 -58.76 19.56
N SER A 252 0.65 -57.77 20.30
CA SER A 252 0.42 -57.71 21.75
C SER A 252 1.65 -57.51 22.65
N ALA A 253 1.77 -56.32 23.24
CA ALA A 253 1.13 -56.05 24.54
C ALA A 253 1.56 -54.69 25.13
N THR A 254 0.55 -53.84 25.35
CA THR A 254 0.38 -52.94 26.51
C THR A 254 1.60 -52.22 27.11
N ARG A 255 1.66 -50.90 26.88
CA ARG A 255 1.77 -49.98 28.02
C ARG A 255 1.10 -48.64 27.74
N SER A 256 0.17 -48.35 28.62
CA SER A 256 -0.77 -47.24 28.67
C SER A 256 -0.04 -45.90 28.78
N VAL A 257 -0.14 -45.06 27.74
CA VAL A 257 0.10 -43.62 27.88
C VAL A 257 -1.26 -42.95 27.96
N VAL A 258 -1.50 -42.35 29.11
CA VAL A 258 -2.70 -41.60 29.48
C VAL A 258 -2.95 -40.49 28.45
N THR A 259 -3.90 -40.74 27.56
CA THR A 259 -4.50 -39.76 26.67
C THR A 259 -5.31 -38.79 27.52
N LYS A 260 -4.86 -37.53 27.61
CA LYS A 260 -5.72 -36.45 28.12
C LYS A 260 -6.89 -36.29 27.14
N PRO A 261 -8.16 -36.30 27.59
CA PRO A 261 -9.29 -36.06 26.70
C PRO A 261 -9.20 -34.65 26.13
N VAL A 262 -9.09 -34.59 24.81
CA VAL A 262 -9.41 -33.41 24.00
C VAL A 262 -10.83 -33.01 24.36
N ARG A 263 -10.97 -31.88 25.06
CA ARG A 263 -12.25 -31.23 25.27
C ARG A 263 -12.71 -30.74 23.90
N ALA A 264 -13.55 -31.53 23.25
CA ALA A 264 -14.27 -31.16 22.05
C ALA A 264 -15.06 -29.88 22.35
N GLU A 265 -14.51 -28.75 21.94
CA GLU A 265 -15.22 -27.48 21.96
C GLU A 265 -16.31 -27.61 20.89
N LYS A 266 -17.57 -27.69 21.36
CA LYS A 266 -18.75 -27.74 20.48
C LYS A 266 -18.65 -26.57 19.48
N PRO A 267 -18.78 -26.81 18.16
CA PRO A 267 -18.96 -25.72 17.22
C PRO A 267 -20.25 -25.00 17.62
N ARG A 268 -20.09 -23.78 18.14
CA ARG A 268 -21.20 -22.88 18.41
C ARG A 268 -21.66 -22.38 17.05
N PHE A 269 -22.70 -23.01 16.50
CA PHE A 269 -23.46 -22.46 15.39
C PHE A 269 -23.99 -21.09 15.85
N GLU A 270 -23.38 -20.03 15.35
CA GLU A 270 -23.91 -18.69 15.48
C GLU A 270 -25.15 -18.62 14.57
N PRO A 271 -26.35 -18.32 15.10
CA PRO A 271 -27.54 -18.19 14.28
C PRO A 271 -27.30 -17.05 13.28
N VAL A 272 -27.42 -17.38 12.00
CA VAL A 272 -27.54 -16.40 10.91
C VAL A 272 -28.68 -15.47 11.28
N ARG A 273 -28.36 -14.25 11.73
CA ARG A 273 -29.37 -13.21 11.91
C ARG A 273 -29.90 -12.85 10.52
N PRO A 274 -31.21 -12.96 10.27
CA PRO A 274 -31.80 -12.49 9.03
C PRO A 274 -31.47 -11.00 8.86
N ALA A 275 -31.11 -10.63 7.63
CA ALA A 275 -30.86 -9.25 7.24
C ALA A 275 -32.02 -8.38 7.69
N LYS A 276 -31.71 -7.31 8.42
CA LYS A 276 -32.66 -6.22 8.65
C LYS A 276 -32.97 -5.62 7.28
N PRO A 277 -34.21 -5.70 6.78
CA PRO A 277 -34.57 -5.01 5.55
C PRO A 277 -34.29 -3.51 5.75
N ALA A 278 -33.59 -2.91 4.79
CA ALA A 278 -33.58 -1.48 4.65
C ALA A 278 -35.03 -1.05 4.48
N ALA A 279 -35.54 -0.27 5.44
CA ALA A 279 -36.72 0.54 5.20
C ALA A 279 -36.28 1.61 4.20
N GLU A 280 -36.42 1.30 2.92
CA GLU A 280 -36.67 2.29 1.89
C GLU A 280 -38.01 2.93 2.24
N THR A 281 -37.95 4.04 2.96
CA THR A 281 -39.05 4.99 3.01
C THR A 281 -39.02 5.81 1.72
N GLU A 282 -39.25 5.15 0.58
CA GLU A 282 -39.74 5.84 -0.62
C GLU A 282 -41.25 5.96 -0.45
N GLU A 283 -41.66 6.86 0.44
CA GLU A 283 -43.03 7.38 0.43
C GLU A 283 -43.28 8.00 -0.94
N SER A 284 -44.29 7.47 -1.63
CA SER A 284 -44.76 7.95 -2.92
C SER A 284 -45.17 9.41 -2.83
N ASP A 285 -44.71 10.25 -3.77
CA ASP A 285 -45.04 11.69 -3.82
C ASP A 285 -46.56 11.96 -3.81
N LEU A 286 -47.38 10.99 -4.21
CA LEU A 286 -48.84 11.05 -4.13
C LEU A 286 -49.41 11.06 -2.70
N GLU A 287 -48.77 10.38 -1.73
CA GLU A 287 -49.20 10.40 -0.33
C GLU A 287 -48.82 11.71 0.37
N ARG A 288 -47.75 12.36 -0.10
CA ARG A 288 -47.33 13.69 0.37
C ARG A 288 -48.33 14.78 -0.03
N GLU A 289 -48.93 14.67 -1.22
CA GLU A 289 -49.91 15.65 -1.72
C GLU A 289 -51.29 15.50 -1.05
N LEU A 290 -51.70 14.27 -0.72
CA LEU A 290 -52.95 14.00 -0.02
C LEU A 290 -52.95 14.48 1.44
N ASN A 291 -51.82 14.36 2.14
CA ASN A 291 -51.71 14.84 3.53
C ASN A 291 -51.47 16.36 3.63
N GLY A 292 -51.04 17.02 2.55
CA GLY A 292 -50.84 18.48 2.52
C GLY A 292 -52.15 19.30 2.47
N ARG A 293 -53.22 18.74 1.89
CA ARG A 293 -54.49 19.48 1.68
C ARG A 293 -55.41 19.53 2.91
N THR A 294 -55.21 18.68 3.91
CA THR A 294 -56.09 18.62 5.09
C THR A 294 -55.86 19.78 6.08
N ASN A 295 -54.76 20.55 5.92
CA ASN A 295 -54.38 21.62 6.84
C ASN A 295 -54.64 23.05 6.33
N GLN A 296 -55.28 23.24 5.17
CA GLN A 296 -55.57 24.58 4.63
C GLN A 296 -57.01 25.10 4.83
N ASN A 297 -57.89 24.30 5.43
CA ASN A 297 -59.27 24.73 5.71
C ASN A 297 -59.59 24.78 7.22
N ARG A 298 -58.66 25.32 8.03
CA ARG A 298 -58.94 25.65 9.43
C ARG A 298 -58.46 27.04 9.80
#